data_AF-A0A6I8SK99-F1
#
_entry.id   AF-A0A6I8SK99-F1
#
_cell.length_a   1.000
_cell.length_b   1.000
_cell.length_c   1.000
_cell.angle_alpha   90.00
_cell.angle_beta   90.00
_cell.angle_gamma   90.00
#
_symmetry.space_group_name_H-M   'P 1'
#
loop_
_entity.id
_entity.type
_entity.pdbx_description
1 polymer ?
#
loop_
_entity_poly.entity_id
_entity_poly.type
_entity_poly.pdbx_seq_one_letter_code
_entity_poly.pdbx_strand_id
1 'polypeptide(L)'
;MGQVAWKGLFLSFFDYKTEKYVIAKNKKVGILFRVVQLSILAYLVGWVFVVKKGYQETDTSIQSSIITKLKGVAFTNTSELGERLWDVVDYVIPPQGENVFFVVTNLIVTPNQRQSTCPESFGIPDAECSKNSDCPEGEPVVAGNGVKTGRCLKTGAVNATGTCEIFAWCPIEKKKKPKTPLLGKAENFTVYIKNSIRFPKFDFSKTNILETDNGSYLKTCRYSKDDHYCPIFHLGKIVSWAGSEFQSMAIEGGVIGIQIEWNCNLDKLASECHPHYSFTRLDNKFTEKSVSSGYNFRFAKYYRDANGNDYRTLIKAYGIRFDIMVNGKAGKFNIIPTIINIGSGLALLGAGAFFCDLVLLYLIKKSNFYRDKKFEEVKSASKMSLNLKVNGKPKSKSHNDLDQIKLQSVEA
;
A
#
# COMPACT_ATOMS: atom_id res chain seq x y z
N MET A 1 62.08 -12.54 -30.47
CA MET A 1 60.67 -12.56 -30.95
C MET A 1 59.71 -11.65 -30.14
N GLY A 2 60.19 -10.68 -29.34
CA GLY A 2 59.32 -9.93 -28.40
C GLY A 2 58.89 -8.50 -28.80
N GLN A 3 59.63 -7.77 -29.64
CA GLN A 3 59.30 -6.36 -29.94
C GLN A 3 58.39 -6.15 -31.15
N VAL A 4 58.46 -7.01 -32.17
CA VAL A 4 57.65 -6.90 -33.40
C VAL A 4 56.21 -7.37 -33.16
N ALA A 5 56.04 -8.42 -32.35
CA ALA A 5 54.71 -8.89 -31.92
C ALA A 5 53.99 -7.84 -31.05
N TRP A 6 54.72 -7.12 -30.19
CA TRP A 6 54.14 -6.10 -29.32
C TRP A 6 53.72 -4.82 -30.07
N LYS A 7 54.50 -4.40 -31.08
CA LYS A 7 54.12 -3.30 -31.99
C LYS A 7 52.88 -3.65 -32.83
N GLY A 8 52.79 -4.89 -33.35
CA GLY A 8 51.59 -5.34 -34.09
C GLY A 8 50.34 -5.42 -33.21
N LEU A 9 50.48 -5.83 -31.95
CA LEU A 9 49.38 -5.91 -30.99
C LEU A 9 48.90 -4.53 -30.51
N PHE A 10 49.83 -3.58 -30.29
CA PHE A 10 49.48 -2.19 -29.97
C PHE A 10 48.84 -1.44 -31.13
N LEU A 11 49.30 -1.67 -32.37
CA LEU A 11 48.70 -1.04 -33.56
C LEU A 11 47.29 -1.58 -33.81
N SER A 12 47.07 -2.88 -33.63
CA SER A 12 45.74 -3.46 -33.79
C SER A 12 44.74 -3.03 -32.70
N PHE A 13 45.22 -2.58 -31.54
CA PHE A 13 44.36 -2.01 -30.50
C PHE A 13 43.68 -0.69 -30.94
N PHE A 14 44.28 0.04 -31.88
CA PHE A 14 43.72 1.27 -32.45
C PHE A 14 42.95 1.05 -33.77
N ASP A 15 42.78 -0.21 -34.21
CA ASP A 15 41.99 -0.52 -35.41
C ASP A 15 40.50 -0.25 -35.15
N TYR A 16 39.95 0.76 -35.82
CA TYR A 16 38.51 1.03 -35.80
C TYR A 16 37.79 0.19 -36.87
N LYS A 17 36.96 -0.74 -36.43
CA LYS A 17 36.13 -1.57 -37.33
C LYS A 17 34.78 -0.89 -37.56
N THR A 18 34.41 -0.74 -38.83
CA THR A 18 33.11 -0.22 -39.26
C THR A 18 32.37 -1.28 -40.08
N GLU A 19 31.05 -1.31 -39.94
CA GLU A 19 30.20 -2.19 -40.74
C GLU A 19 29.97 -1.61 -42.15
N LYS A 20 29.84 -2.49 -43.14
CA LYS A 20 29.44 -2.12 -44.50
C LYS A 20 27.92 -2.21 -44.60
N TYR A 21 27.26 -1.08 -44.90
CA TYR A 21 25.80 -1.01 -45.01
C TYR A 21 25.30 -1.21 -46.44
N VAL A 22 24.11 -1.83 -46.58
CA VAL A 22 23.40 -1.97 -47.86
C VAL A 22 22.16 -1.09 -47.84
N ILE A 23 22.06 -0.15 -48.79
CA ILE A 23 20.92 0.76 -48.90
C ILE A 23 19.88 0.17 -49.85
N ALA A 24 18.77 -0.35 -49.31
CA ALA A 24 17.66 -0.87 -50.10
C ALA A 24 16.69 0.24 -50.55
N LYS A 25 16.70 0.60 -51.83
CA LYS A 25 15.77 1.61 -52.42
C LYS A 25 14.38 1.02 -52.71
N ASN A 26 13.64 0.56 -51.69
CA ASN A 26 12.28 0.05 -51.83
C ASN A 26 11.27 0.90 -51.03
N LYS A 27 10.34 1.56 -51.74
CA LYS A 27 9.34 2.46 -51.11
C LYS A 27 8.46 1.75 -50.07
N LYS A 28 8.08 0.49 -50.29
CA LYS A 28 7.19 -0.25 -49.36
C LYS A 28 7.88 -0.54 -48.03
N VAL A 29 9.13 -0.98 -48.08
CA VAL A 29 9.94 -1.27 -46.88
C VAL A 29 10.37 0.01 -46.19
N GLY A 30 10.72 1.05 -46.96
CA GLY A 30 11.01 2.37 -46.41
C GLY A 30 9.82 2.93 -45.62
N ILE A 31 8.60 2.84 -46.16
CA ILE A 31 7.38 3.25 -45.43
C ILE A 31 7.19 2.38 -44.18
N LEU A 32 7.30 1.05 -44.30
CA LEU A 32 7.18 0.14 -43.15
C LEU A 32 8.18 0.51 -42.04
N PHE A 33 9.45 0.70 -42.38
CA PHE A 33 10.49 1.06 -41.42
C PHE A 33 10.22 2.40 -40.75
N ARG A 34 9.77 3.42 -41.50
CA ARG A 34 9.40 4.72 -40.92
C ARG A 34 8.17 4.63 -40.02
N VAL A 35 7.17 3.83 -40.38
CA VAL A 35 5.99 3.59 -39.53
C VAL A 35 6.40 2.89 -38.24
N VAL A 36 7.22 1.84 -38.31
CA VAL A 36 7.73 1.12 -37.13
C VAL A 36 8.54 2.07 -36.23
N GLN A 37 9.45 2.86 -36.79
CA GLN A 37 10.21 3.87 -36.04
C GLN A 37 9.29 4.88 -35.34
N LEU A 38 8.29 5.42 -36.06
CA LEU A 38 7.38 6.42 -35.53
C LEU A 38 6.50 5.83 -34.41
N SER A 39 6.02 4.61 -34.57
CA SER A 39 5.26 3.90 -33.53
C SER A 39 6.09 3.65 -32.27
N ILE A 40 7.35 3.23 -32.41
CA ILE A 40 8.27 3.03 -31.28
C ILE A 40 8.55 4.37 -30.59
N LEU A 41 8.81 5.44 -31.36
CA LEU A 41 9.06 6.77 -30.81
C LEU A 41 7.83 7.32 -30.09
N ALA A 42 6.63 7.16 -30.65
CA ALA A 42 5.39 7.54 -30.02
C ALA A 42 5.15 6.77 -28.71
N TYR A 43 5.45 5.47 -28.67
CA TYR A 43 5.38 4.67 -27.45
C TYR A 43 6.37 5.17 -26.38
N LEU A 44 7.63 5.41 -26.75
CA LEU A 44 8.65 5.88 -25.81
C LEU A 44 8.28 7.26 -25.24
N VAL A 45 7.97 8.23 -26.11
CA VAL A 45 7.66 9.60 -25.66
C VAL A 45 6.33 9.62 -24.90
N GLY A 46 5.26 9.04 -25.47
CA GLY A 46 3.93 9.10 -24.89
C GLY A 46 3.76 8.21 -23.65
N TRP A 47 4.08 6.92 -23.76
CA TRP A 47 3.84 5.99 -22.66
C TRP A 47 4.96 6.02 -21.61
N VAL A 48 6.22 5.90 -22.02
CA VAL A 48 7.33 5.76 -21.07
C VAL A 48 7.66 7.11 -20.41
N PHE A 49 7.84 8.17 -21.20
CA PHE A 49 8.21 9.48 -20.66
C PHE A 49 7.00 10.25 -20.12
N VAL A 50 5.88 10.37 -20.85
CA VAL A 50 4.75 11.20 -20.38
C VAL A 50 3.89 10.47 -19.35
N VAL A 51 3.37 9.28 -19.65
CA VAL A 51 2.43 8.56 -18.75
C VAL A 51 3.14 7.95 -17.54
N LYS A 52 4.24 7.21 -17.77
CA LYS A 52 4.98 6.53 -16.69
C LYS A 52 6.02 7.41 -16.00
N LYS A 53 6.29 8.61 -16.52
CA LYS A 53 7.31 9.54 -16.00
C LYS A 53 8.67 8.86 -15.82
N GLY A 54 9.11 8.08 -16.81
CA GLY A 54 10.38 7.33 -16.76
C GLY A 54 11.64 8.20 -16.64
N TYR A 55 11.53 9.52 -16.79
CA TYR A 55 12.61 10.47 -16.52
C TYR A 55 12.77 10.80 -15.02
N GLN A 56 11.79 10.43 -14.20
CA GLN A 56 11.80 10.68 -12.77
C GLN A 56 12.34 9.48 -12.02
N GLU A 57 13.17 9.75 -11.02
CA GLU A 57 13.39 8.82 -9.95
C GLU A 57 12.24 8.95 -8.94
N THR A 58 11.79 7.82 -8.39
CA THR A 58 10.64 7.80 -7.49
C THR A 58 11.02 7.31 -6.11
N ASP A 59 10.48 7.95 -5.08
CA ASP A 59 10.59 7.56 -3.68
C ASP A 59 9.22 7.12 -3.16
N THR A 60 9.12 5.87 -2.72
CA THR A 60 7.95 5.29 -2.07
C THR A 60 8.14 5.12 -0.56
N SER A 61 9.32 5.45 -0.03
CA SER A 61 9.67 5.33 1.39
C SER A 61 9.23 6.55 2.19
N ILE A 62 7.93 6.84 2.15
CA ILE A 62 7.34 7.98 2.86
C ILE A 62 7.47 7.78 4.39
N GLN A 63 8.10 8.74 5.05
CA GLN A 63 8.06 8.85 6.51
C GLN A 63 6.87 9.74 6.86
N SER A 64 5.98 9.28 7.74
CA SER A 64 4.81 10.05 8.14
C SER A 64 4.69 10.12 9.66
N SER A 65 4.23 11.27 10.14
CA SER A 65 3.86 11.52 11.53
C SER A 65 2.43 12.04 11.54
N ILE A 66 1.61 11.47 12.42
CA ILE A 66 0.18 11.77 12.51
C ILE A 66 -0.12 12.16 13.95
N ILE A 67 -0.81 13.27 14.12
CA ILE A 67 -1.31 13.73 15.41
C ILE A 67 -2.81 13.98 15.25
N THR A 68 -3.59 13.35 16.11
CA THR A 68 -5.04 13.50 16.13
C THR A 68 -5.50 14.21 17.40
N LYS A 69 -6.47 15.11 17.26
CA LYS A 69 -7.11 15.78 18.39
C LYS A 69 -8.60 15.90 18.15
N LEU A 70 -9.39 15.31 19.03
CA LEU A 70 -10.84 15.40 18.95
C LEU A 70 -11.36 16.56 19.79
N LYS A 71 -12.51 17.09 19.37
CA LYS A 71 -13.29 18.09 20.11
C LYS A 71 -14.77 17.81 19.95
N GLY A 72 -15.48 17.87 21.06
CA GLY A 72 -16.91 17.65 21.13
C GLY A 72 -17.33 17.42 22.58
N VAL A 73 -18.54 17.84 22.91
CA VAL A 73 -19.14 17.54 24.21
C VAL A 73 -20.55 17.01 23.99
N ALA A 74 -20.94 16.02 24.79
CA ALA A 74 -22.30 15.51 24.78
C ALA A 74 -22.86 15.46 26.20
N PHE A 75 -24.11 15.88 26.35
CA PHE A 75 -24.86 15.74 27.59
C PHE A 75 -25.87 14.61 27.44
N THR A 76 -25.89 13.71 28.42
CA THR A 76 -26.83 12.58 28.49
C THR A 76 -27.52 12.58 29.84
N ASN A 77 -28.82 12.33 29.85
CA ASN A 77 -29.59 12.08 31.06
C ASN A 77 -30.30 10.73 30.89
N THR A 78 -29.82 9.69 31.57
CA THR A 78 -30.40 8.35 31.52
C THR A 78 -30.68 7.80 32.91
N SER A 79 -31.66 6.92 33.04
CA SER A 79 -32.03 6.34 34.34
C SER A 79 -30.91 5.52 34.99
N GLU A 80 -29.96 4.98 34.20
CA GLU A 80 -28.86 4.16 34.71
C GLU A 80 -27.61 4.97 35.09
N LEU A 81 -27.32 6.07 34.38
CA LEU A 81 -26.10 6.86 34.57
C LEU A 81 -26.35 8.26 35.14
N GLY A 82 -27.63 8.66 35.26
CA GLY A 82 -28.04 10.00 35.64
C GLY A 82 -27.64 11.05 34.60
N GLU A 83 -27.53 12.29 35.08
CA GLU A 83 -27.02 13.43 34.31
C GLU A 83 -25.50 13.35 34.22
N ARG A 84 -24.97 13.29 32.99
CA ARG A 84 -23.54 13.20 32.74
C ARG A 84 -23.14 14.02 31.52
N LEU A 85 -22.06 14.79 31.69
CA LEU A 85 -21.32 15.42 30.61
C LEU A 85 -20.21 14.47 30.14
N TRP A 86 -20.08 14.34 28.83
CA TRP A 86 -19.04 13.57 28.17
C TRP A 86 -18.13 14.53 27.40
N ASP A 87 -16.85 14.51 27.75
CA ASP A 87 -15.79 15.25 27.04
C ASP A 87 -14.77 14.26 26.44
N VAL A 88 -13.81 14.77 25.68
CA VAL A 88 -12.81 14.03 24.92
C VAL A 88 -12.12 12.94 25.75
N VAL A 89 -11.85 13.20 27.03
CA VAL A 89 -11.16 12.25 27.93
C VAL A 89 -12.05 11.05 28.29
N ASP A 90 -13.37 11.20 28.24
CA ASP A 90 -14.30 10.11 28.56
C ASP A 90 -14.55 9.18 27.38
N TYR A 91 -14.65 9.72 26.16
CA TYR A 91 -15.09 8.98 24.98
C TYR A 91 -13.98 8.67 23.97
N VAL A 92 -12.78 9.23 24.10
CA VAL A 92 -11.65 8.94 23.18
C VAL A 92 -10.63 8.00 23.81
N ILE A 93 -10.32 6.91 23.11
CA ILE A 93 -9.35 5.90 23.57
C ILE A 93 -8.45 5.48 22.39
N PRO A 94 -7.11 5.40 22.53
CA PRO A 94 -6.32 5.99 23.61
C PRO A 94 -6.28 7.53 23.51
N PRO A 95 -5.99 8.24 24.61
CA PRO A 95 -5.95 9.71 24.61
C PRO A 95 -4.68 10.31 23.97
N GLN A 96 -3.69 9.48 23.62
CA GLN A 96 -2.39 9.92 23.11
C GLN A 96 -2.46 10.57 21.72
N GLY A 97 -3.49 10.28 20.94
CA GLY A 97 -3.73 10.96 19.66
C GLY A 97 -2.77 10.54 18.54
N GLU A 98 -2.64 9.22 18.31
CA GLU A 98 -1.78 8.63 17.29
C GLU A 98 -2.52 8.45 15.94
N ASN A 99 -2.06 7.48 15.13
CA ASN A 99 -2.67 7.09 13.85
C ASN A 99 -4.00 6.32 14.02
N VAL A 100 -4.29 5.83 15.22
CA VAL A 100 -5.54 5.13 15.54
C VAL A 100 -6.21 5.80 16.73
N PHE A 101 -7.49 6.10 16.59
CA PHE A 101 -8.31 6.57 17.71
C PHE A 101 -9.69 5.93 17.68
N PHE A 102 -10.25 5.67 18.85
CA PHE A 102 -11.57 5.13 19.03
C PHE A 102 -12.48 6.14 19.72
N VAL A 103 -13.70 6.28 19.20
CA VAL A 103 -14.74 7.16 19.72
C VAL A 103 -15.87 6.29 20.25
N VAL A 104 -16.06 6.33 21.57
CA VAL A 104 -17.19 5.66 22.23
C VAL A 104 -18.49 6.29 21.76
N THR A 105 -19.39 5.48 21.23
CA THR A 105 -20.74 5.89 20.81
C THR A 105 -21.82 5.28 21.69
N ASN A 106 -21.54 4.14 22.31
CA ASN A 106 -22.44 3.47 23.21
C ASN A 106 -21.67 2.71 24.28
N LEU A 107 -22.28 2.47 25.44
CA LEU A 107 -21.60 1.78 26.52
C LEU A 107 -22.59 1.11 27.48
N ILE A 108 -22.15 -0.02 28.04
CA ILE A 108 -22.83 -0.71 29.13
C ILE A 108 -21.94 -0.57 30.37
N VAL A 109 -22.48 0.02 31.43
CA VAL A 109 -21.77 0.18 32.71
C VAL A 109 -22.33 -0.79 33.73
N THR A 110 -21.42 -1.52 34.38
CA THR A 110 -21.73 -2.32 35.56
C THR A 110 -20.95 -1.74 36.75
N PRO A 111 -21.57 -0.85 37.54
CA PRO A 111 -20.90 -0.17 38.64
C PRO A 111 -20.73 -1.11 39.85
N ASN A 112 -19.82 -0.74 40.74
CA ASN A 112 -19.66 -1.35 42.07
C ASN A 112 -19.45 -2.87 42.06
N GLN A 113 -18.75 -3.40 41.04
CA GLN A 113 -18.37 -4.80 41.05
C GLN A 113 -17.37 -5.07 42.18
N ARG A 114 -17.63 -6.10 42.97
CA ARG A 114 -16.75 -6.61 44.03
C ARG A 114 -16.47 -8.09 43.80
N GLN A 115 -15.35 -8.59 44.32
CA GLN A 115 -15.08 -10.03 44.29
C GLN A 115 -15.99 -10.73 45.30
N SER A 116 -16.97 -11.47 44.81
CA SER A 116 -17.89 -12.24 45.65
C SER A 116 -18.48 -13.41 44.85
N THR A 117 -19.41 -14.14 45.45
CA THR A 117 -20.19 -15.16 44.74
C THR A 117 -21.48 -14.58 44.17
N CYS A 118 -21.82 -14.94 42.94
CA CYS A 118 -23.08 -14.57 42.29
C CYS A 118 -23.44 -15.58 41.19
N PRO A 119 -24.70 -15.63 40.71
CA PRO A 119 -25.07 -16.44 39.55
C PRO A 119 -24.36 -15.94 38.28
N GLU A 120 -23.94 -16.87 37.44
CA GLU A 120 -23.44 -16.58 36.09
C GLU A 120 -24.57 -16.16 35.13
N SER A 121 -24.20 -15.59 33.98
CA SER A 121 -25.12 -14.98 33.04
C SER A 121 -25.91 -16.01 32.22
N PHE A 122 -27.25 -15.93 32.29
CA PHE A 122 -28.18 -16.75 31.49
C PHE A 122 -27.80 -16.79 30.00
N GLY A 123 -27.60 -17.98 29.45
CA GLY A 123 -27.16 -18.21 28.06
C GLY A 123 -25.64 -18.34 27.88
N ILE A 124 -24.90 -18.74 28.93
CA ILE A 124 -23.59 -19.37 28.78
C ILE A 124 -23.84 -20.88 28.93
N PRO A 125 -23.67 -21.69 27.85
CA PRO A 125 -24.04 -23.10 27.89
C PRO A 125 -23.36 -23.90 29.01
N ASP A 126 -22.08 -23.60 29.30
CA ASP A 126 -21.30 -24.28 30.35
C ASP A 126 -21.70 -23.88 31.80
N ALA A 127 -22.53 -22.84 31.94
CA ALA A 127 -23.02 -22.38 33.24
C ALA A 127 -24.49 -22.76 33.49
N GLU A 128 -25.17 -23.36 32.51
CA GLU A 128 -26.55 -23.83 32.67
C GLU A 128 -26.57 -25.11 33.51
N CYS A 129 -27.40 -25.12 34.56
CA CYS A 129 -27.44 -26.23 35.50
C CYS A 129 -28.88 -26.58 35.90
N SER A 130 -29.09 -27.86 36.17
CA SER A 130 -30.33 -28.37 36.76
C SER A 130 -30.08 -28.95 38.16
N LYS A 131 -28.85 -29.40 38.44
CA LYS A 131 -28.41 -29.94 39.73
C LYS A 131 -27.05 -29.33 40.10
N ASN A 132 -26.71 -29.38 41.38
CA ASN A 132 -25.41 -28.90 41.87
C ASN A 132 -24.24 -29.69 41.26
N SER A 133 -24.44 -30.96 40.91
CA SER A 133 -23.45 -31.80 40.22
C SER A 133 -23.01 -31.26 38.86
N ASP A 134 -23.84 -30.44 38.22
CA ASP A 134 -23.56 -29.88 36.89
C ASP A 134 -22.56 -28.70 36.99
N CYS A 135 -22.30 -28.22 38.22
CA CYS A 135 -21.40 -27.11 38.52
C CYS A 135 -20.19 -27.61 39.33
N PRO A 136 -19.23 -28.35 38.75
CA PRO A 136 -18.06 -28.84 39.49
C PRO A 136 -17.30 -27.69 40.15
N GLU A 137 -16.98 -27.83 41.44
CA GLU A 137 -16.30 -26.79 42.22
C GLU A 137 -14.85 -26.62 41.75
N GLY A 138 -14.41 -25.36 41.65
CA GLY A 138 -13.03 -25.01 41.27
C GLY A 138 -12.77 -24.97 39.76
N GLU A 139 -13.74 -25.36 38.93
CA GLU A 139 -13.60 -25.27 37.47
C GLU A 139 -14.00 -23.87 36.93
N PRO A 140 -13.18 -23.25 36.06
CA PRO A 140 -13.55 -22.02 35.39
C PRO A 140 -14.67 -22.26 34.37
N VAL A 141 -15.63 -21.34 34.28
CA VAL A 141 -16.68 -21.40 33.26
C VAL A 141 -16.09 -21.09 31.87
N VAL A 142 -16.28 -21.99 30.91
CA VAL A 142 -15.82 -21.78 29.52
C VAL A 142 -16.59 -20.61 28.89
N ALA A 143 -15.85 -19.59 28.43
CA ALA A 143 -16.42 -18.32 27.93
C ALA A 143 -17.30 -17.57 28.96
N GLY A 144 -17.12 -17.86 30.26
CA GLY A 144 -17.78 -17.17 31.36
C GLY A 144 -16.89 -16.12 32.05
N ASN A 145 -17.34 -15.67 33.22
CA ASN A 145 -16.77 -14.54 33.96
C ASN A 145 -15.97 -14.97 35.20
N GLY A 146 -16.07 -16.22 35.65
CA GLY A 146 -15.46 -16.70 36.90
C GLY A 146 -15.39 -18.21 37.07
N VAL A 147 -15.19 -18.64 38.32
CA VAL A 147 -14.96 -20.04 38.71
C VAL A 147 -16.18 -20.59 39.45
N LYS A 148 -16.62 -21.80 39.11
CA LYS A 148 -17.81 -22.47 39.68
C LYS A 148 -17.57 -22.83 41.16
N THR A 149 -18.58 -22.61 42.01
CA THR A 149 -18.50 -22.86 43.47
C THR A 149 -19.10 -24.20 43.92
N GLY A 150 -19.65 -25.03 43.02
CA GLY A 150 -20.35 -26.25 43.42
C GLY A 150 -21.88 -26.14 43.49
N ARG A 151 -22.45 -24.94 43.35
CA ARG A 151 -23.89 -24.69 43.59
C ARG A 151 -24.63 -24.26 42.32
N CYS A 152 -25.84 -24.79 42.14
CA CYS A 152 -26.75 -24.40 41.07
C CYS A 152 -27.87 -23.49 41.63
N LEU A 153 -27.97 -22.26 41.11
CA LEU A 153 -28.98 -21.29 41.52
C LEU A 153 -30.18 -21.35 40.56
N LYS A 154 -31.35 -21.76 41.06
CA LYS A 154 -32.59 -21.89 40.28
C LYS A 154 -33.50 -20.69 40.43
N THR A 155 -34.09 -20.25 39.32
CA THR A 155 -34.99 -19.09 39.28
C THR A 155 -36.42 -19.50 39.66
N GLY A 156 -36.70 -19.67 40.96
CA GLY A 156 -38.04 -19.64 41.60
C GLY A 156 -39.17 -20.58 41.13
N ALA A 157 -39.17 -21.07 39.90
CA ALA A 157 -40.14 -22.00 39.35
C ALA A 157 -39.60 -23.42 39.37
N VAL A 158 -40.47 -24.37 39.70
CA VAL A 158 -40.15 -25.78 40.00
C VAL A 158 -39.42 -26.51 38.85
N ASN A 159 -39.50 -25.99 37.62
CA ASN A 159 -38.84 -26.52 36.42
C ASN A 159 -37.95 -25.48 35.68
N ALA A 160 -37.53 -24.40 36.34
CA ALA A 160 -36.67 -23.40 35.70
C ALA A 160 -35.21 -23.88 35.62
N THR A 161 -34.62 -23.73 34.43
CA THR A 161 -33.17 -23.86 34.19
C THR A 161 -32.44 -22.86 35.10
N GLY A 162 -31.49 -23.37 35.89
CA GLY A 162 -30.67 -22.56 36.79
C GLY A 162 -29.35 -22.18 36.14
N THR A 163 -28.59 -21.33 36.84
CA THR A 163 -27.22 -20.98 36.49
C THR A 163 -26.28 -21.32 37.64
N CYS A 164 -25.08 -21.79 37.33
CA CYS A 164 -24.06 -22.04 38.33
C CYS A 164 -23.73 -20.76 39.12
N GLU A 165 -23.53 -20.91 40.42
CA GLU A 165 -22.90 -19.89 41.25
C GLU A 165 -21.40 -19.87 40.96
N ILE A 166 -20.87 -18.66 40.75
CA ILE A 166 -19.45 -18.44 40.43
C ILE A 166 -18.83 -17.45 41.41
N PHE A 167 -17.55 -17.63 41.70
CA PHE A 167 -16.70 -16.61 42.31
C PHE A 167 -16.14 -15.71 41.22
N ALA A 168 -16.58 -14.45 41.21
CA ALA A 168 -16.29 -13.50 40.13
C ALA A 168 -16.41 -12.04 40.60
N TRP A 169 -16.27 -11.10 39.67
CA TRP A 169 -16.64 -9.70 39.87
C TRP A 169 -18.15 -9.54 39.77
N CYS A 170 -18.81 -9.42 40.92
CA CYS A 170 -20.25 -9.41 41.07
C CYS A 170 -20.78 -7.99 41.39
N PRO A 171 -21.92 -7.57 40.82
CA PRO A 171 -22.77 -8.32 39.89
C PRO A 171 -22.13 -8.45 38.49
N ILE A 172 -22.45 -9.54 37.79
CA ILE A 172 -22.01 -9.77 36.40
C ILE A 172 -22.60 -8.75 35.41
N GLU A 173 -21.95 -8.59 34.25
CA GLU A 173 -22.41 -7.70 33.17
C GLU A 173 -23.82 -8.06 32.69
N LYS A 174 -24.69 -7.06 32.57
CA LYS A 174 -26.02 -7.22 31.95
C LYS A 174 -25.86 -7.54 30.45
N LYS A 175 -26.46 -8.64 29.97
CA LYS A 175 -26.43 -9.06 28.54
C LYS A 175 -27.28 -8.20 27.58
N LYS A 176 -28.00 -7.19 28.06
CA LYS A 176 -28.92 -6.42 27.20
C LYS A 176 -28.13 -5.61 26.18
N LYS A 177 -28.17 -6.02 24.92
CA LYS A 177 -27.63 -5.21 23.81
C LYS A 177 -28.33 -3.86 23.79
N PRO A 178 -27.60 -2.74 23.68
CA PRO A 178 -28.22 -1.44 23.60
C PRO A 178 -28.96 -1.32 22.26
N LYS A 179 -30.20 -0.84 22.30
CA LYS A 179 -31.04 -0.67 21.09
C LYS A 179 -30.86 0.70 20.44
N THR A 180 -30.36 1.67 21.20
CA THR A 180 -30.19 3.06 20.79
C THR A 180 -28.79 3.54 21.16
N PRO A 181 -28.16 4.40 20.35
CA PRO A 181 -26.84 4.95 20.67
C PRO A 181 -26.94 5.99 21.80
N LEU A 182 -26.18 5.79 22.88
CA LEU A 182 -26.12 6.73 24.00
C LEU A 182 -25.53 8.08 23.58
N LEU A 183 -24.47 8.06 22.78
CA LEU A 183 -23.73 9.24 22.31
C LEU A 183 -23.98 9.48 20.82
N GLY A 184 -25.25 9.44 20.38
CA GLY A 184 -25.62 9.74 19.00
C GLY A 184 -25.22 11.15 18.53
N LYS A 185 -25.07 12.11 19.46
CA LYS A 185 -24.58 13.47 19.19
C LYS A 185 -23.09 13.52 18.78
N ALA A 186 -22.35 12.43 18.95
CA ALA A 186 -20.95 12.33 18.52
C ALA A 186 -20.79 12.51 17.00
N GLU A 187 -21.86 12.37 16.22
CA GLU A 187 -21.90 12.64 14.78
C GLU A 187 -21.37 14.06 14.45
N ASN A 188 -21.68 15.03 15.31
CA ASN A 188 -21.31 16.43 15.12
C ASN A 188 -19.91 16.77 15.66
N PHE A 189 -19.23 15.82 16.29
CA PHE A 189 -17.88 16.06 16.81
C PHE A 189 -16.89 16.24 15.68
N THR A 190 -15.78 16.91 16.02
CA THR A 190 -14.73 17.21 15.07
C THR A 190 -13.44 16.51 15.45
N VAL A 191 -12.72 16.02 14.45
CA VAL A 191 -11.34 15.54 14.58
C VAL A 191 -10.42 16.45 13.79
N TYR A 192 -9.37 16.91 14.46
CA TYR A 192 -8.24 17.58 13.85
C TYR A 192 -7.15 16.55 13.54
N ILE A 193 -6.76 16.44 12.28
CA ILE A 193 -5.73 15.51 11.82
C ILE A 193 -4.56 16.33 11.27
N LYS A 194 -3.45 16.35 11.99
CA LYS A 194 -2.18 16.89 11.49
C LYS A 194 -1.35 15.74 10.96
N ASN A 195 -1.04 15.77 9.67
CA ASN A 195 -0.17 14.82 9.02
C ASN A 195 1.04 15.55 8.42
N SER A 196 2.23 15.16 8.88
CA SER A 196 3.50 15.65 8.36
C SER A 196 4.21 14.49 7.66
N ILE A 197 4.64 14.73 6.43
CA ILE A 197 5.30 13.73 5.58
C ILE A 197 6.72 14.17 5.23
N ARG A 198 7.61 13.20 5.03
CA ARG A 198 8.96 13.39 4.52
C ARG A 198 9.31 12.30 3.52
N PHE A 199 9.79 12.70 2.35
CA PHE A 199 10.43 11.81 1.38
C PHE A 199 11.94 11.92 1.55
N PRO A 200 12.59 11.00 2.28
CA PRO A 200 13.99 11.12 2.68
C PRO A 200 14.93 11.17 1.48
N LYS A 201 14.58 10.50 0.37
CA LYS A 201 15.41 10.46 -0.83
C LYS A 201 15.60 11.83 -1.49
N PHE A 202 14.59 12.70 -1.39
CA PHE A 202 14.60 14.03 -1.99
C PHE A 202 14.70 15.16 -0.98
N ASP A 203 14.86 14.81 0.29
CA ASP A 203 14.81 15.73 1.43
C ASP A 203 13.59 16.68 1.43
N PHE A 204 12.46 16.20 0.92
CA PHE A 204 11.23 16.98 0.81
C PHE A 204 10.33 16.68 2.00
N SER A 205 9.86 17.73 2.68
CA SER A 205 8.86 17.61 3.75
C SER A 205 7.68 18.52 3.50
N LYS A 206 6.49 18.06 3.87
CA LYS A 206 5.25 18.83 3.75
C LYS A 206 4.25 18.42 4.81
N THR A 207 3.34 19.32 5.15
CA THR A 207 2.23 19.06 6.06
C THR A 207 0.91 19.27 5.34
N ASN A 208 -0.15 18.59 5.77
CA ASN A 208 -1.50 18.71 5.22
C ASN A 208 -2.22 20.03 5.57
N ILE A 209 -1.56 20.95 6.27
CA ILE A 209 -2.12 22.21 6.72
C ILE A 209 -1.60 23.31 5.80
N LEU A 210 -2.50 24.21 5.38
CA LEU A 210 -2.11 25.39 4.62
C LEU A 210 -1.11 26.24 5.42
N GLU A 211 0.01 26.58 4.80
CA GLU A 211 0.98 27.54 5.34
C GLU A 211 0.35 28.94 5.24
N THR A 212 -0.29 29.40 6.33
CA THR A 212 -0.92 30.71 6.41
C THR A 212 -0.69 31.35 7.78
N ASP A 213 -0.51 32.67 7.80
CA ASP A 213 -0.35 33.46 9.03
C ASP A 213 -1.69 33.73 9.73
N ASN A 214 -2.81 33.32 9.13
CA ASN A 214 -4.12 33.57 9.68
C ASN A 214 -4.49 32.59 10.80
N GLY A 215 -4.30 33.01 12.05
CA GLY A 215 -4.68 32.23 13.24
C GLY A 215 -6.18 31.92 13.38
N SER A 216 -7.07 32.55 12.59
CA SER A 216 -8.50 32.22 12.58
C SER A 216 -8.86 31.05 11.67
N TYR A 217 -7.99 30.66 10.73
CA TYR A 217 -8.25 29.61 9.74
C TYR A 217 -8.66 28.29 10.40
N LEU A 218 -7.89 27.84 11.40
CA LEU A 218 -8.16 26.59 12.12
C LEU A 218 -9.41 26.64 13.01
N LYS A 219 -10.00 27.82 13.25
CA LYS A 219 -11.24 27.92 14.03
C LYS A 219 -12.46 27.70 13.13
N THR A 220 -12.42 28.20 11.90
CA THR A 220 -13.55 28.23 10.98
C THR A 220 -13.52 27.13 9.92
N CYS A 221 -12.33 26.69 9.48
CA CYS A 221 -12.25 25.73 8.38
C CYS A 221 -12.95 24.43 8.72
N ARG A 222 -13.63 23.85 7.74
CA ARG A 222 -14.19 22.49 7.80
C ARG A 222 -13.89 21.82 6.49
N TYR A 223 -13.35 20.60 6.57
CA TYR A 223 -12.96 19.86 5.38
C TYR A 223 -14.16 19.65 4.43
N SER A 224 -13.90 19.91 3.16
CA SER A 224 -14.77 19.65 2.02
C SER A 224 -13.92 19.07 0.89
N LYS A 225 -14.54 18.42 -0.10
CA LYS A 225 -13.81 17.89 -1.27
C LYS A 225 -13.07 18.97 -2.06
N ASP A 226 -13.53 20.23 -1.98
CA ASP A 226 -12.88 21.36 -2.64
C ASP A 226 -11.73 21.96 -1.80
N ASP A 227 -11.81 21.85 -0.46
CA ASP A 227 -10.82 22.38 0.48
C ASP A 227 -9.93 21.27 1.04
N HIS A 228 -8.90 20.95 0.26
CA HIS A 228 -7.95 19.85 0.54
C HIS A 228 -7.04 20.11 1.74
N TYR A 229 -6.90 21.36 2.20
CA TYR A 229 -5.93 21.75 3.23
C TYR A 229 -6.55 21.99 4.61
N CYS A 230 -7.87 21.84 4.76
CA CYS A 230 -8.48 21.93 6.08
C CYS A 230 -8.34 20.60 6.84
N PRO A 231 -7.62 20.58 7.98
CA PRO A 231 -7.37 19.36 8.75
C PRO A 231 -8.52 18.97 9.69
N ILE A 232 -9.67 19.65 9.64
CA ILE A 232 -10.78 19.48 10.58
C ILE A 232 -11.96 18.78 9.91
N PHE A 233 -12.28 17.58 10.39
CA PHE A 233 -13.30 16.72 9.83
C PHE A 233 -14.44 16.51 10.83
N HIS A 234 -15.67 16.46 10.35
CA HIS A 234 -16.80 16.01 11.16
C HIS A 234 -16.89 14.48 11.12
N LEU A 235 -17.09 13.85 12.27
CA LEU A 235 -17.15 12.38 12.37
C LEU A 235 -18.30 11.81 11.55
N GLY A 236 -19.48 12.43 11.58
CA GLY A 236 -20.62 12.04 10.76
C GLY A 236 -20.32 12.08 9.25
N LYS A 237 -19.63 13.13 8.79
CA LYS A 237 -19.22 13.26 7.39
C LYS A 237 -18.23 12.17 6.99
N ILE A 238 -17.24 11.87 7.82
CA ILE A 238 -16.28 10.78 7.57
C ILE A 238 -17.01 9.44 7.36
N VAL A 239 -17.94 9.10 8.26
CA VAL A 239 -18.72 7.86 8.16
C VAL A 239 -19.62 7.86 6.91
N SER A 240 -20.21 9.01 6.56
CA SER A 240 -21.01 9.16 5.34
C SER A 240 -20.18 8.98 4.06
N TRP A 241 -18.96 9.52 4.00
CA TRP A 241 -18.06 9.36 2.86
C TRP A 241 -17.56 7.92 2.69
N ALA A 242 -17.49 7.16 3.79
CA ALA A 242 -17.24 5.72 3.78
C ALA A 242 -18.47 4.88 3.36
N GLY A 243 -19.61 5.51 3.00
CA GLY A 243 -20.82 4.82 2.54
C GLY A 243 -21.61 4.11 3.65
N SER A 244 -21.54 4.63 4.88
CA SER A 244 -22.26 4.11 6.04
C SER A 244 -23.03 5.21 6.76
N GLU A 245 -24.03 4.82 7.55
CA GLU A 245 -24.82 5.74 8.37
C GLU A 245 -24.28 5.77 9.81
N PHE A 246 -24.09 6.96 10.37
CA PHE A 246 -23.49 7.12 11.70
C PHE A 246 -24.34 6.47 12.81
N GLN A 247 -25.66 6.68 12.78
CA GLN A 247 -26.56 6.23 13.86
C GLN A 247 -26.65 4.70 13.95
N SER A 248 -26.63 3.98 12.83
CA SER A 248 -26.62 2.51 12.83
C SER A 248 -25.27 1.96 13.31
N MET A 249 -24.16 2.57 12.86
CA MET A 249 -22.83 2.20 13.31
C MET A 249 -22.60 2.53 14.79
N ALA A 250 -23.23 3.57 15.32
CA ALA A 250 -23.10 3.98 16.71
C ALA A 250 -23.66 2.97 17.72
N ILE A 251 -24.53 2.03 17.30
CA ILE A 251 -25.14 1.02 18.17
C ILE A 251 -24.14 -0.11 18.48
N GLU A 252 -23.57 -0.72 17.43
CA GLU A 252 -22.70 -1.90 17.54
C GLU A 252 -21.21 -1.56 17.40
N GLY A 253 -20.89 -0.36 16.94
CA GLY A 253 -19.53 0.06 16.59
C GLY A 253 -19.12 -0.36 15.18
N GLY A 254 -17.92 0.03 14.79
CA GLY A 254 -17.35 -0.27 13.47
C GLY A 254 -15.94 0.25 13.31
N VAL A 255 -15.34 0.00 12.14
CA VAL A 255 -13.97 0.45 11.84
C VAL A 255 -13.97 1.23 10.53
N ILE A 256 -13.52 2.47 10.58
CA ILE A 256 -13.39 3.36 9.42
C ILE A 256 -11.91 3.64 9.14
N GLY A 257 -11.53 3.47 7.87
CA GLY A 257 -10.24 3.85 7.35
C GLY A 257 -10.26 5.28 6.80
N ILE A 258 -9.31 6.09 7.23
CA ILE A 258 -9.01 7.41 6.66
C ILE A 258 -7.69 7.28 5.91
N GLN A 259 -7.74 7.27 4.60
CA GLN A 259 -6.57 7.18 3.74
C GLN A 259 -6.13 8.58 3.31
N ILE A 260 -4.86 8.90 3.51
CA ILE A 260 -4.24 10.15 3.07
C ILE A 260 -3.18 9.79 2.03
N GLU A 261 -3.43 10.11 0.77
CA GLU A 261 -2.53 9.84 -0.34
C GLU A 261 -1.74 11.10 -0.74
N TRP A 262 -0.42 10.96 -0.83
CA TRP A 262 0.50 12.00 -1.28
C TRP A 262 1.21 11.58 -2.57
N ASN A 263 0.63 11.93 -3.72
CA ASN A 263 1.24 11.68 -5.02
C ASN A 263 1.85 12.97 -5.58
N CYS A 264 3.13 13.18 -5.31
CA CYS A 264 3.78 14.47 -5.52
C CYS A 264 4.78 14.44 -6.66
N ASN A 265 4.65 15.41 -7.56
CA ASN A 265 5.64 15.68 -8.59
C ASN A 265 6.55 16.82 -8.14
N LEU A 266 7.77 16.49 -7.71
CA LEU A 266 8.75 17.46 -7.20
C LEU A 266 9.47 18.25 -8.30
N ASP A 267 9.16 18.01 -9.57
CA ASP A 267 9.61 18.87 -10.68
C ASP A 267 8.77 20.14 -10.78
N LYS A 268 7.59 20.13 -10.13
CA LYS A 268 6.70 21.28 -10.04
C LYS A 268 6.85 21.99 -8.71
N LEU A 269 6.15 23.12 -8.56
CA LEU A 269 6.08 23.85 -7.31
C LEU A 269 5.57 22.96 -6.17
N ALA A 270 6.16 23.13 -4.99
CA ALA A 270 5.78 22.39 -3.80
C ALA A 270 4.29 22.55 -3.45
N SER A 271 3.65 23.66 -3.84
CA SER A 271 2.22 23.95 -3.64
C SER A 271 1.30 22.95 -4.37
N GLU A 272 1.70 22.38 -5.51
CA GLU A 272 0.86 21.43 -6.24
C GLU A 272 0.77 20.05 -5.57
N CYS A 273 1.67 19.74 -4.64
CA CYS A 273 1.63 18.53 -3.83
C CYS A 273 0.61 18.70 -2.70
N HIS A 274 -0.63 18.22 -2.88
CA HIS A 274 -1.68 18.25 -1.86
C HIS A 274 -2.08 16.85 -1.40
N PRO A 275 -2.60 16.71 -0.17
CA PRO A 275 -3.12 15.43 0.30
C PRO A 275 -4.44 15.11 -0.40
N HIS A 276 -4.62 13.85 -0.81
CA HIS A 276 -5.89 13.33 -1.27
C HIS A 276 -6.49 12.41 -0.20
N TYR A 277 -7.71 12.70 0.25
CA TYR A 277 -8.39 11.95 1.30
C TYR A 277 -9.40 10.97 0.71
N SER A 278 -9.30 9.70 1.10
CA SER A 278 -10.31 8.68 0.83
C SER A 278 -10.79 8.03 2.13
N PHE A 279 -12.06 7.66 2.17
CA PHE A 279 -12.71 7.11 3.36
C PHE A 279 -13.34 5.77 3.01
N THR A 280 -13.04 4.75 3.80
CA THR A 280 -13.54 3.39 3.57
C THR A 280 -13.98 2.76 4.88
N ARG A 281 -14.97 1.87 4.82
CA ARG A 281 -15.30 1.01 5.96
C ARG A 281 -14.38 -0.22 5.90
N LEU A 282 -13.66 -0.49 6.98
CA LEU A 282 -12.67 -1.58 7.05
C LEU A 282 -13.28 -2.87 7.60
N ASP A 283 -14.35 -2.80 8.39
CA ASP A 283 -15.06 -3.98 8.88
C ASP A 283 -16.04 -4.54 7.83
N ASN A 284 -16.17 -5.86 7.79
CA ASN A 284 -16.98 -6.56 6.79
C ASN A 284 -18.47 -6.22 6.92
N LYS A 285 -18.97 -5.34 6.06
CA LYS A 285 -20.40 -4.99 5.92
C LYS A 285 -21.28 -6.16 5.45
N PHE A 286 -20.69 -7.16 4.79
CA PHE A 286 -21.39 -8.16 3.96
C PHE A 286 -21.64 -9.53 4.61
N THR A 287 -21.25 -9.74 5.86
CA THR A 287 -21.67 -10.95 6.58
C THR A 287 -22.99 -10.68 7.27
N GLU A 288 -24.10 -10.81 6.54
CA GLU A 288 -25.47 -10.55 7.03
C GLU A 288 -25.87 -11.34 8.30
N LYS A 289 -25.05 -12.27 8.79
CA LYS A 289 -25.24 -12.97 10.07
C LYS A 289 -23.91 -13.39 10.71
N SER A 290 -22.92 -12.52 10.82
CA SER A 290 -21.74 -12.84 11.65
C SER A 290 -22.05 -12.68 13.13
N VAL A 291 -21.59 -13.63 13.95
CA VAL A 291 -21.75 -13.68 15.42
C VAL A 291 -21.08 -12.49 16.12
N SER A 292 -20.23 -11.74 15.40
CA SER A 292 -19.49 -10.58 15.88
C SER A 292 -19.62 -9.41 14.90
N SER A 293 -20.84 -8.88 14.74
CA SER A 293 -21.07 -7.60 14.07
C SER A 293 -20.66 -6.44 15.00
N GLY A 294 -19.89 -5.48 14.46
CA GLY A 294 -19.45 -4.29 15.16
C GLY A 294 -18.07 -4.37 15.85
N TYR A 295 -17.75 -3.36 16.65
CA TYR A 295 -16.48 -3.24 17.37
C TYR A 295 -16.73 -2.78 18.81
N ASN A 296 -16.31 -3.61 19.77
CA ASN A 296 -16.44 -3.34 21.19
C ASN A 296 -15.28 -3.92 21.99
N PHE A 297 -15.03 -3.32 23.15
CA PHE A 297 -14.07 -3.86 24.12
C PHE A 297 -14.50 -3.50 25.54
N ARG A 298 -13.87 -4.16 26.52
CA ARG A 298 -14.13 -3.96 27.94
C ARG A 298 -12.92 -3.36 28.61
N PHE A 299 -13.15 -2.43 29.52
CA PHE A 299 -12.14 -1.92 30.44
C PHE A 299 -12.79 -1.66 31.79
N ALA A 300 -11.97 -1.55 32.83
CA ALA A 300 -12.44 -1.33 34.18
C ALA A 300 -11.76 -0.12 34.80
N LYS A 301 -12.51 0.62 35.62
CA LYS A 301 -11.98 1.64 36.53
C LYS A 301 -11.96 1.05 37.93
N TYR A 302 -10.78 0.95 38.53
CA TYR A 302 -10.60 0.39 39.87
C TYR A 302 -10.60 1.48 40.94
N TYR A 303 -11.21 1.17 42.07
CA TYR A 303 -11.40 2.05 43.21
C TYR A 303 -11.19 1.25 44.50
N ARG A 304 -10.95 1.96 45.61
CA ARG A 304 -10.83 1.37 46.94
C ARG A 304 -11.87 1.99 47.86
N ASP A 305 -12.57 1.16 48.63
CA ASP A 305 -13.55 1.64 49.60
C ASP A 305 -12.89 2.07 50.93
N ALA A 306 -13.67 2.68 51.82
CA ALA A 306 -13.20 3.13 53.13
C ALA A 306 -12.72 1.98 54.04
N ASN A 307 -13.15 0.75 53.74
CA ASN A 307 -12.77 -0.46 54.46
C ASN A 307 -11.52 -1.13 53.86
N GLY A 308 -10.90 -0.51 52.85
CA GLY A 308 -9.71 -1.02 52.17
C GLY A 308 -9.98 -2.07 51.09
N ASN A 309 -11.24 -2.42 50.83
CA ASN A 309 -11.61 -3.41 49.82
C ASN A 309 -11.66 -2.78 48.42
N ASP A 310 -11.14 -3.52 47.44
CA ASP A 310 -11.13 -3.09 46.06
C ASP A 310 -12.48 -3.35 45.39
N TYR A 311 -12.97 -2.36 44.65
CA TYR A 311 -14.15 -2.50 43.80
C TYR A 311 -13.88 -1.85 42.44
N ARG A 312 -14.60 -2.27 41.41
CA ARG A 312 -14.43 -1.71 40.07
C ARG A 312 -15.73 -1.36 39.40
N THR A 313 -15.65 -0.42 38.47
CA THR A 313 -16.71 -0.16 37.50
C THR A 313 -16.28 -0.76 36.17
N LEU A 314 -16.97 -1.80 35.73
CA LEU A 314 -16.75 -2.40 34.42
C LEU A 314 -17.51 -1.61 33.36
N ILE A 315 -16.81 -1.25 32.29
CA ILE A 315 -17.36 -0.52 31.16
C ILE A 315 -17.10 -1.36 29.91
N LYS A 316 -18.18 -1.72 29.23
CA LYS A 316 -18.11 -2.26 27.88
C LYS A 316 -18.46 -1.16 26.90
N ALA A 317 -17.47 -0.71 26.14
CA ALA A 317 -17.62 0.35 25.17
C ALA A 317 -17.83 -0.21 23.77
N TYR A 318 -18.81 0.37 23.08
CA TYR A 318 -19.07 0.23 21.66
C TYR A 318 -18.76 1.57 21.00
N GLY A 319 -18.20 1.54 19.80
CA GLY A 319 -17.78 2.76 19.17
C GLY A 319 -17.14 2.56 17.82
N ILE A 320 -16.75 3.69 17.24
CA ILE A 320 -16.15 3.72 15.92
C ILE A 320 -14.65 3.91 16.11
N ARG A 321 -13.89 2.95 15.59
CA ARG A 321 -12.43 3.04 15.50
C ARG A 321 -12.06 3.66 14.16
N PHE A 322 -11.20 4.66 14.19
CA PHE A 322 -10.70 5.34 13.00
C PHE A 322 -9.22 5.03 12.83
N ASP A 323 -8.86 4.45 11.70
CA ASP A 323 -7.50 4.07 11.35
C ASP A 323 -7.00 5.00 10.24
N ILE A 324 -6.01 5.83 10.55
CA ILE A 324 -5.42 6.75 9.58
C ILE A 324 -4.23 6.07 8.91
N MET A 325 -4.34 5.90 7.60
CA MET A 325 -3.32 5.28 6.75
C MET A 325 -2.76 6.31 5.79
N VAL A 326 -1.45 6.49 5.79
CA VAL A 326 -0.78 7.46 4.93
C VAL A 326 0.03 6.71 3.89
N ASN A 327 -0.27 6.96 2.62
CA ASN A 327 0.46 6.42 1.48
C ASN A 327 1.00 7.58 0.65
N GLY A 328 2.10 7.37 -0.06
CA GLY A 328 2.59 8.39 -0.96
C GLY A 328 3.74 7.94 -1.83
N LYS A 329 3.90 8.70 -2.91
CA LYS A 329 4.96 8.57 -3.88
C LYS A 329 5.40 9.96 -4.30
N ALA A 330 6.69 10.23 -4.22
CA ALA A 330 7.30 11.42 -4.80
C ALA A 330 8.09 11.04 -6.04
N GLY A 331 8.01 11.86 -7.09
CA GLY A 331 8.86 11.76 -8.28
C GLY A 331 9.64 13.03 -8.49
N LYS A 332 10.95 12.93 -8.78
CA LYS A 332 11.82 14.05 -9.14
C LYS A 332 12.70 13.66 -10.32
N PHE A 333 12.96 14.59 -11.22
CA PHE A 333 13.82 14.40 -12.38
C PHE A 333 15.20 13.86 -11.96
N ASN A 334 15.64 12.79 -12.61
CA ASN A 334 16.99 12.27 -12.48
C ASN A 334 17.52 11.85 -13.86
N ILE A 335 18.77 12.21 -14.14
CA ILE A 335 19.44 11.88 -15.39
C ILE A 335 19.67 10.38 -15.58
N ILE A 336 19.89 9.62 -14.50
CA ILE A 336 20.18 8.19 -14.55
C ILE A 336 19.02 7.39 -15.18
N PRO A 337 17.79 7.41 -14.64
CA PRO A 337 16.66 6.69 -15.26
C PRO A 337 16.31 7.24 -16.65
N THR A 338 16.58 8.53 -16.90
CA THR A 338 16.41 9.14 -18.22
C THR A 338 17.33 8.50 -19.26
N ILE A 339 18.63 8.41 -18.99
CA ILE A 339 19.61 7.79 -19.91
C ILE A 339 19.32 6.30 -20.09
N ILE A 340 18.98 5.58 -19.02
CA ILE A 340 18.63 4.16 -19.11
C ILE A 340 17.42 3.96 -20.04
N ASN A 341 16.36 4.73 -19.86
CA ASN A 341 15.16 4.62 -20.69
C ASN A 341 15.40 5.06 -22.15
N ILE A 342 16.25 6.06 -22.38
CA ILE A 342 16.69 6.43 -23.75
C ILE A 342 17.49 5.28 -24.37
N GLY A 343 18.46 4.71 -23.64
CA GLY A 343 19.28 3.59 -24.11
C GLY A 343 18.45 2.35 -24.44
N SER A 344 17.53 1.96 -23.57
CA SER A 344 16.57 0.89 -23.83
C SER A 344 15.66 1.21 -25.03
N GLY A 345 15.25 2.47 -25.18
CA GLY A 345 14.47 2.92 -26.34
C GLY A 345 15.23 2.83 -27.66
N LEU A 346 16.51 3.20 -27.68
CA LEU A 346 17.39 3.06 -28.85
C LEU A 346 17.60 1.58 -29.22
N ALA A 347 17.76 0.70 -28.24
CA ALA A 347 17.83 -0.74 -28.48
C ALA A 347 16.56 -1.29 -29.13
N LEU A 348 15.38 -0.81 -28.71
CA LEU A 348 14.09 -1.20 -29.30
C LEU A 348 13.96 -0.77 -30.77
N LEU A 349 14.53 0.38 -31.16
CA LEU A 349 14.60 0.79 -32.57
C LEU A 349 15.44 -0.19 -33.41
N GLY A 350 16.51 -0.76 -32.84
CA GLY A 350 17.31 -1.81 -33.47
C GLY A 350 16.51 -3.09 -33.73
N ALA A 351 15.66 -3.50 -32.78
CA ALA A 351 14.74 -4.63 -32.99
C ALA A 351 13.73 -4.37 -34.12
N GLY A 352 13.24 -3.13 -34.24
CA GLY A 352 12.40 -2.70 -35.37
C GLY A 352 13.12 -2.79 -36.72
N ALA A 353 14.41 -2.47 -36.77
CA ALA A 353 15.23 -2.65 -37.97
C ALA A 353 15.40 -4.12 -38.34
N PHE A 354 15.68 -5.00 -37.36
CA PHE A 354 15.75 -6.44 -37.57
C PHE A 354 14.43 -7.02 -38.14
N PHE A 355 13.29 -6.57 -37.62
CA PHE A 355 11.99 -6.97 -38.16
C PHE A 355 11.81 -6.52 -39.62
N CYS A 356 12.18 -5.28 -39.95
CA CYS A 356 12.11 -4.79 -41.32
C CYS A 356 13.06 -5.55 -42.27
N ASP A 357 14.22 -5.96 -41.78
CA ASP A 357 15.16 -6.83 -42.50
C ASP A 357 14.56 -8.21 -42.79
N LEU A 358 13.86 -8.82 -41.83
CA LEU A 358 13.16 -10.08 -42.04
C LEU A 358 12.10 -9.94 -43.14
N VAL A 359 11.34 -8.85 -43.12
CA VAL A 359 10.34 -8.56 -44.15
C VAL A 359 10.98 -8.36 -45.52
N LEU A 360 12.09 -7.60 -45.59
CA LEU A 360 12.82 -7.33 -46.83
C LEU A 360 13.37 -8.61 -47.46
N LEU A 361 13.96 -9.49 -46.64
CA LEU A 361 14.68 -10.67 -47.09
C LEU A 361 13.78 -11.88 -47.37
N TYR A 362 12.62 -12.00 -46.73
CA TYR A 362 11.80 -13.22 -46.83
C TYR A 362 10.39 -12.98 -47.39
N LEU A 363 9.79 -11.80 -47.20
CA LEU A 363 8.37 -11.59 -47.54
C LEU A 363 8.14 -10.82 -48.85
N ILE A 364 9.17 -10.18 -49.42
CA ILE A 364 9.02 -9.39 -50.64
C ILE A 364 9.27 -10.23 -51.89
N LYS A 365 8.50 -9.97 -52.95
CA LYS A 365 8.60 -10.68 -54.25
C LYS A 365 9.99 -10.71 -54.88
N LYS A 366 10.88 -9.77 -54.53
CA LYS A 366 12.29 -9.69 -54.98
C LYS A 366 13.28 -10.04 -53.85
N SER A 367 12.87 -10.84 -52.88
CA SER A 367 13.68 -11.29 -51.73
C SER A 367 15.04 -11.86 -52.13
N ASN A 368 15.08 -12.73 -53.14
CA ASN A 368 16.32 -13.37 -53.62
C ASN A 368 17.38 -12.34 -54.02
N PHE A 369 17.00 -11.27 -54.74
CA PHE A 369 17.91 -10.20 -55.12
C PHE A 369 18.51 -9.47 -53.91
N TYR A 370 17.71 -9.21 -52.86
CA TYR A 370 18.22 -8.57 -51.65
C TYR A 370 19.08 -9.52 -50.82
N ARG A 371 18.79 -10.83 -50.84
CA ARG A 371 19.57 -11.86 -50.16
C ARG A 371 20.97 -12.00 -50.76
N ASP A 372 21.06 -12.05 -52.09
CA ASP A 372 22.33 -12.15 -52.82
C ASP A 372 23.20 -10.88 -52.68
N LYS A 373 22.57 -9.73 -52.38
CA LYS A 373 23.29 -8.47 -52.10
C LYS A 373 23.69 -8.30 -50.64
N LYS A 374 23.02 -8.97 -49.70
CA LYS A 374 23.31 -8.90 -48.27
C LYS A 374 24.29 -9.98 -47.81
N PHE A 375 24.19 -11.18 -48.36
CA PHE A 375 25.02 -12.32 -48.00
C PHE A 375 26.04 -12.62 -49.09
N GLU A 376 27.28 -12.88 -48.69
CA GLU A 376 28.34 -13.35 -49.58
C GLU A 376 28.63 -14.82 -49.24
N GLU A 377 28.45 -15.73 -50.20
CA GLU A 377 28.71 -17.15 -49.99
C GLU A 377 30.21 -17.43 -50.03
N VAL A 378 30.81 -17.71 -48.87
CA VAL A 378 32.22 -18.09 -48.77
C VAL A 378 32.35 -19.61 -48.81
N LYS A 379 32.87 -20.16 -49.91
CA LYS A 379 33.25 -21.58 -49.98
C LYS A 379 34.63 -21.75 -49.33
N SER A 380 34.69 -22.36 -48.15
CA SER A 380 35.96 -22.72 -47.52
C SER A 380 36.63 -23.82 -48.34
N ALA A 381 37.79 -23.56 -48.91
CA ALA A 381 38.61 -24.58 -49.56
C ALA A 381 39.04 -25.61 -48.50
N SER A 382 38.35 -26.74 -48.44
CA SER A 382 38.77 -27.90 -47.64
C SER A 382 40.09 -28.43 -48.22
N LYS A 383 41.09 -28.56 -47.33
CA LYS A 383 42.46 -29.03 -47.57
C LYS A 383 42.57 -30.06 -48.70
N MET A 384 43.14 -29.64 -49.84
CA MET A 384 43.68 -30.59 -50.81
C MET A 384 44.93 -31.23 -50.19
N SER A 385 44.86 -32.55 -50.03
CA SER A 385 45.83 -33.44 -49.41
C SER A 385 47.27 -33.26 -49.91
N LEU A 386 48.18 -33.19 -48.94
CA LEU A 386 49.63 -33.23 -49.09
C LEU A 386 50.15 -34.47 -49.85
N ASN A 387 51.20 -34.21 -50.67
CA ASN A 387 52.39 -35.05 -50.92
C ASN A 387 52.25 -36.33 -51.77
N LEU A 388 53.23 -36.78 -52.54
CA LEU A 388 54.50 -36.31 -53.13
C LEU A 388 54.95 -37.55 -53.93
N LYS A 389 55.32 -37.42 -55.21
CA LYS A 389 56.28 -38.36 -55.82
C LYS A 389 57.59 -37.62 -56.03
N VAL A 390 58.57 -38.14 -55.31
CA VAL A 390 59.97 -37.75 -55.15
C VAL A 390 60.75 -37.92 -56.44
N ASN A 391 61.52 -36.90 -56.87
CA ASN A 391 62.96 -37.00 -57.18
C ASN A 391 63.54 -35.70 -57.77
N GLY A 392 64.71 -35.28 -57.26
CA GLY A 392 65.74 -34.59 -58.05
C GLY A 392 65.99 -33.09 -57.85
N LYS A 393 66.79 -32.76 -56.81
CA LYS A 393 67.70 -31.62 -56.52
C LYS A 393 67.64 -30.24 -57.25
N PRO A 394 68.10 -29.16 -56.57
CA PRO A 394 67.65 -27.78 -56.79
C PRO A 394 68.59 -26.92 -57.65
N LYS A 395 68.02 -25.88 -58.28
CA LYS A 395 68.73 -24.63 -58.60
C LYS A 395 67.91 -23.45 -58.10
N SER A 396 68.51 -22.73 -57.16
CA SER A 396 68.04 -21.47 -56.58
C SER A 396 67.99 -20.36 -57.64
N LYS A 397 66.86 -19.66 -57.73
CA LYS A 397 66.78 -18.24 -58.11
C LYS A 397 65.47 -17.63 -57.56
N SER A 398 65.66 -16.73 -56.60
CA SER A 398 64.88 -15.50 -56.33
C SER A 398 63.36 -15.51 -56.60
N HIS A 399 62.56 -15.41 -55.53
CA HIS A 399 61.18 -14.92 -55.58
C HIS A 399 60.93 -13.96 -54.40
N ASN A 400 61.13 -12.67 -54.67
CA ASN A 400 60.29 -11.62 -54.10
C ASN A 400 59.11 -11.51 -55.06
N ASP A 401 57.91 -11.89 -54.62
CA ASP A 401 56.65 -11.42 -55.19
C ASP A 401 55.53 -11.80 -54.22
N LEU A 402 55.08 -10.83 -53.45
CA LEU A 402 53.69 -10.79 -52.99
C LEU A 402 53.27 -9.32 -52.95
N ASP A 403 53.21 -8.73 -54.14
CA ASP A 403 52.66 -7.41 -54.35
C ASP A 403 51.12 -7.45 -54.28
N GLN A 404 50.62 -6.66 -53.33
CA GLN A 404 49.55 -5.70 -53.49
C GLN A 404 48.42 -6.01 -54.50
N ILE A 405 47.26 -6.40 -53.96
CA ILE A 405 45.99 -6.15 -54.64
C ILE A 405 45.69 -4.65 -54.48
N LYS A 406 45.89 -3.91 -55.57
CA LYS A 406 45.64 -2.47 -55.72
C LYS A 406 44.18 -2.10 -55.43
N LEU A 407 44.03 -1.02 -54.68
CA LEU A 407 42.82 -0.21 -54.59
C LEU A 407 42.37 0.26 -55.97
N GLN A 408 41.06 0.21 -56.23
CA GLN A 408 40.41 1.09 -57.19
C GLN A 408 39.64 2.16 -56.41
N SER A 409 40.07 3.39 -56.64
CA SER A 409 39.44 4.63 -56.21
C SER A 409 38.03 4.76 -56.78
N VAL A 410 37.09 5.16 -55.92
CA VAL A 410 35.91 5.92 -56.35
C VAL A 410 35.95 7.19 -55.53
N GLU A 411 36.22 8.29 -56.22
CA GLU A 411 36.24 9.66 -55.70
C GLU A 411 34.86 10.06 -55.17
N ALA A 412 34.87 10.74 -54.03
CA ALA A 412 33.94 11.79 -53.64
C ALA A 412 34.73 12.78 -52.76
#